data_AF-A0A2P9F0J3-F1
#
_entry.id   AF-A0A2P9F0J3-F1
#
_cell.length_a   1.000
_cell.length_b   1.000
_cell.length_c   1.000
_cell.angle_alpha   90.00
_cell.angle_beta   90.00
_cell.angle_gamma   90.00
#
_symmetry.space_group_name_H-M   'P 1'
#
loop_
_entity.id
_entity.type
_entity.pdbx_description
1 polymer ?
#
loop_
_entity_poly.entity_id
_entity_poly.type
_entity_poly.pdbx_seq_one_letter_code
_entity_poly.pdbx_strand_id
1 'polypeptide(L)'
;MNEKEPIAVTLWSPHWAYDKYRLTKLADPRKAFGSGDGIHTLGRKCFAAEEPRVARWLKDFKLTEAQLTALEGAIEDAGKGHQEDGVRAWLKKNPGIVDKLAPVAGAH
;
A
#
# COMPACT_ATOMS: atom_id res chain seq x y z
N MET A 1 -3.81 -19.56 15.84
CA MET A 1 -4.91 -18.86 16.53
C MET A 1 -5.95 -19.91 16.90
N ASN A 2 -5.84 -20.49 18.10
CA ASN A 2 -6.64 -21.67 18.47
C ASN A 2 -7.65 -21.40 19.61
N GLU A 3 -7.68 -20.18 20.15
CA GLU A 3 -8.58 -19.80 21.22
C GLU A 3 -9.35 -18.57 20.74
N LYS A 4 -10.67 -18.69 20.60
CA LYS A 4 -11.59 -17.66 20.08
C LYS A 4 -11.81 -16.55 21.10
N GLU A 5 -10.73 -16.00 21.63
CA GLU A 5 -10.78 -14.96 22.65
C GLU A 5 -11.13 -13.59 22.03
N PRO A 6 -11.90 -12.75 22.75
CA PRO A 6 -12.15 -11.39 22.32
C PRO A 6 -10.86 -10.56 22.26
N ILE A 7 -10.58 -9.94 21.12
CA ILE A 7 -9.42 -9.07 20.90
C ILE A 7 -9.88 -7.76 20.26
N ALA A 8 -9.32 -6.65 20.74
CA ALA A 8 -9.43 -5.34 20.12
C ALA A 8 -8.03 -4.79 19.84
N VAL A 9 -7.82 -4.25 18.64
CA VAL A 9 -6.52 -3.71 18.19
C VAL A 9 -6.72 -2.38 17.49
N THR A 10 -5.71 -1.52 17.58
CA THR A 10 -5.60 -0.35 16.71
C THR A 10 -5.06 -0.78 15.35
N LEU A 11 -5.83 -0.57 14.30
CA LEU A 11 -5.49 -0.98 12.94
C LEU A 11 -5.88 0.14 11.95
N TRP A 12 -5.19 0.21 10.82
CA TRP A 12 -5.44 1.18 9.75
C TRP A 12 -5.87 0.48 8.46
N SER A 13 -6.42 1.22 7.50
CA SER A 13 -6.67 0.72 6.14
C SER A 13 -5.99 1.62 5.12
N PRO A 14 -5.42 1.08 4.03
CA PRO A 14 -5.30 -0.37 3.70
C PRO A 14 -4.40 -1.14 4.68
N HIS A 15 -4.69 -2.43 4.93
CA HIS A 15 -3.85 -3.34 5.73
C HIS A 15 -4.09 -4.83 5.39
N TRP A 16 -3.04 -5.63 5.20
CA TRP A 16 -3.14 -7.07 4.83
C TRP A 16 -4.06 -7.91 5.73
N ALA A 17 -4.15 -7.56 7.01
CA ALA A 17 -4.95 -8.30 7.99
C ALA A 17 -6.45 -8.36 7.66
N TYR A 18 -6.98 -7.38 6.90
CA TYR A 18 -8.37 -7.39 6.45
C TYR A 18 -8.65 -8.48 5.40
N ASP A 19 -7.65 -8.92 4.64
CA ASP A 19 -7.78 -10.02 3.68
C ASP A 19 -7.58 -11.38 4.37
N LYS A 20 -6.70 -11.44 5.38
CA LYS A 20 -6.35 -12.69 6.07
C LYS A 20 -7.38 -13.10 7.13
N TYR A 21 -7.99 -12.13 7.82
CA TYR A 21 -8.88 -12.37 8.94
C TYR A 21 -10.24 -11.72 8.71
N ARG A 22 -11.28 -12.34 9.27
CA ARG A 22 -12.62 -11.74 9.30
C ARG A 22 -12.70 -10.68 10.40
N LEU A 23 -12.25 -9.46 10.08
CA LEU A 23 -12.24 -8.32 10.98
C LEU A 23 -13.48 -7.44 10.80
N THR A 24 -13.92 -6.80 11.89
CA THR A 24 -15.01 -5.83 11.90
C THR A 24 -14.47 -4.48 12.40
N LYS A 25 -14.67 -3.41 11.61
CA LYS A 25 -14.37 -2.05 12.05
C LYS A 25 -15.45 -1.60 13.05
N LEU A 26 -15.02 -1.13 14.23
CA LEU A 26 -15.92 -0.55 15.21
C LEU A 26 -16.36 0.85 14.77
N ALA A 27 -17.61 1.22 15.09
CA ALA A 27 -18.10 2.57 14.81
C ALA A 27 -17.38 3.60 15.70
N ASP A 28 -17.03 4.76 15.12
CA ASP A 28 -16.44 5.90 15.83
C ASP A 28 -17.41 7.09 15.86
N PRO A 29 -18.45 7.07 16.72
CA PRO A 29 -19.46 8.13 16.75
C PRO A 29 -18.91 9.49 17.19
N ARG A 30 -17.76 9.50 17.88
CA ARG A 30 -17.11 10.72 18.36
C ARG A 30 -16.08 11.27 17.37
N LYS A 31 -15.83 10.56 16.26
CA LYS A 31 -14.78 10.88 15.28
C LYS A 31 -13.41 11.07 15.94
N ALA A 32 -13.10 10.26 16.94
CA ALA A 32 -11.82 10.31 17.65
C ALA A 32 -10.62 10.02 16.73
N PHE A 33 -10.82 9.23 15.66
CA PHE A 33 -9.81 8.96 14.63
C PHE A 33 -9.85 9.96 13.46
N GLY A 34 -10.67 11.00 13.54
CA GLY A 34 -10.90 11.95 12.46
C GLY A 34 -11.82 11.41 11.36
N SER A 35 -11.78 12.02 10.17
CA SER A 35 -12.59 11.61 9.02
C SER A 35 -11.91 10.58 8.11
N GLY A 36 -10.75 10.07 8.52
CA GLY A 36 -9.81 9.37 7.64
C GLY A 36 -8.69 10.29 7.15
N ASP A 37 -7.61 9.69 6.66
CA ASP A 37 -6.39 10.37 6.21
C ASP A 37 -5.97 9.87 4.81
N GLY A 38 -5.03 10.58 4.18
CA GLY A 38 -4.45 10.24 2.89
C GLY A 38 -3.03 9.68 3.00
N ILE A 39 -2.59 8.99 1.96
CA ILE A 39 -1.16 8.64 1.78
C ILE A 39 -0.53 9.76 0.96
N HIS A 40 0.55 10.35 1.49
CA HIS A 40 1.23 11.49 0.90
C HIS A 40 2.69 11.18 0.63
N THR A 41 3.16 11.56 -0.57
CA THR A 41 4.58 11.48 -0.92
C THR A 41 5.24 12.84 -0.66
N LEU A 42 6.26 12.85 0.20
CA LEU A 42 7.01 14.05 0.56
C LEU A 42 8.44 13.93 0.03
N GLY A 43 8.92 14.98 -0.62
CA GLY A 43 10.30 15.10 -1.10
C GLY A 43 11.04 16.23 -0.40
N ARG A 44 12.37 16.12 -0.29
CA ARG A 44 13.19 17.23 0.23
C ARG A 44 13.09 18.47 -0.68
N LYS A 45 13.45 19.63 -0.14
CA LYS A 45 13.58 20.86 -0.93
C LYS A 45 14.46 20.60 -2.16
N CYS A 46 14.05 21.18 -3.28
CA CYS A 46 14.68 21.06 -4.60
C CYS A 46 14.67 19.65 -5.24
N PHE A 47 14.15 18.60 -4.59
CA PHE A 47 14.13 17.24 -5.16
C PHE A 47 13.48 17.18 -6.55
N ALA A 48 12.34 17.85 -6.74
CA ALA A 48 11.65 17.86 -8.02
C ALA A 48 12.39 18.61 -9.14
N ALA A 49 13.29 19.54 -8.80
CA ALA A 49 14.13 20.23 -9.77
C ALA A 49 15.35 19.40 -10.15
N GLU A 50 15.93 18.68 -9.19
CA GLU A 50 17.10 17.82 -9.40
C GLU A 50 16.74 16.50 -10.09
N GLU A 51 15.60 15.90 -9.72
CA GLU A 51 15.12 14.60 -10.24
C GLU A 51 13.71 14.72 -10.82
N PRO A 52 13.49 15.52 -11.88
CA PRO A 52 12.15 15.85 -12.38
C PRO A 52 11.37 14.62 -12.85
N ARG A 53 12.05 13.61 -13.41
CA ARG A 53 11.43 12.37 -13.86
C ARG A 53 10.92 11.52 -12.70
N VAL A 54 11.77 11.27 -11.69
CA VAL A 54 11.38 10.47 -10.52
C VAL A 54 10.35 11.21 -9.69
N ALA A 55 10.48 12.53 -9.54
CA ALA A 55 9.48 13.35 -8.89
C ALA A 55 8.11 13.27 -9.59
N ARG A 56 8.07 13.13 -10.92
CA ARG A 56 6.82 12.90 -11.65
C ARG A 56 6.22 11.54 -11.32
N TRP A 57 7.01 10.47 -11.35
CA TRP A 57 6.57 9.13 -10.97
C TRP A 57 5.99 9.12 -9.55
N LEU A 58 6.70 9.71 -8.58
CA LEU A 58 6.27 9.79 -7.19
C LEU A 58 5.02 10.66 -7.01
N LYS A 59 4.87 11.73 -7.80
CA LYS A 59 3.66 12.58 -7.77
C LYS A 59 2.44 11.87 -8.33
N ASP A 60 2.63 11.07 -9.38
CA ASP A 60 1.56 10.34 -10.05
C ASP A 60 1.33 8.94 -9.42
N PHE A 61 2.17 8.54 -8.45
CA PHE A 61 2.06 7.28 -7.73
C PHE A 61 0.75 7.22 -6.96
N LYS A 62 -0.18 6.39 -7.44
CA LYS A 62 -1.45 6.14 -6.77
C LYS A 62 -1.86 4.70 -6.95
N LEU A 63 -2.20 4.07 -5.83
CA LEU A 63 -2.82 2.76 -5.78
C LEU A 63 -4.17 2.88 -5.10
N THR A 64 -5.13 2.06 -5.54
CA THR A 64 -6.40 1.90 -4.83
C THR A 64 -6.19 1.16 -3.51
N GLU A 65 -7.13 1.29 -2.57
CA GLU A 65 -7.08 0.55 -1.29
C GLU A 65 -6.94 -0.96 -1.52
N ALA A 66 -7.71 -1.52 -2.47
CA ALA A 66 -7.62 -2.94 -2.83
C ALA A 66 -6.23 -3.33 -3.38
N GLN A 67 -5.61 -2.48 -4.19
CA GLN A 67 -4.27 -2.73 -4.72
C GLN A 67 -3.21 -2.69 -3.62
N LEU A 68 -3.31 -1.73 -2.69
CA LEU A 68 -2.38 -1.63 -1.54
C LEU A 68 -2.54 -2.80 -0.59
N THR A 69 -3.77 -3.15 -0.21
CA THR A 69 -4.04 -4.30 0.67
C THR A 69 -3.49 -5.60 0.05
N ALA A 70 -3.73 -5.82 -1.25
CA ALA A 70 -3.20 -6.99 -1.95
C ALA A 70 -1.67 -6.99 -2.08
N LEU A 71 -1.05 -5.81 -2.22
CA LEU A 71 0.41 -5.67 -2.24
C LEU A 71 1.01 -6.01 -0.87
N GLU A 72 0.45 -5.47 0.21
CA GLU A 72 0.88 -5.79 1.57
C GLU A 72 0.70 -7.27 1.89
N GLY A 73 -0.42 -7.88 1.47
CA GLY A 73 -0.66 -9.31 1.62
C GLY A 73 0.40 -10.16 0.93
N ALA A 74 0.77 -9.82 -0.31
CA ALA A 74 1.82 -10.52 -1.04
C ALA A 74 3.20 -10.41 -0.37
N ILE A 75 3.50 -9.25 0.24
CA ILE A 75 4.75 -9.03 1.00
C ILE A 75 4.73 -9.83 2.30
N GLU A 76 3.61 -9.83 3.02
CA GLU A 76 3.43 -10.59 4.26
C GLU A 76 3.55 -12.11 4.01
N ASP A 77 2.91 -12.62 2.96
CA ASP A 77 2.95 -14.04 2.58
C ASP A 77 4.34 -14.51 2.16
N ALA A 78 5.13 -13.62 1.54
CA ALA A 78 6.52 -13.93 1.18
C ALA A 78 7.41 -14.07 2.43
N GLY A 79 7.06 -13.39 3.52
CA GLY A 79 7.78 -13.46 4.78
C GLY A 79 8.99 -12.53 4.87
N LYS A 80 9.49 -12.39 6.10
CA LYS A 80 10.60 -11.47 6.41
C LYS A 80 11.88 -11.86 5.66
N GLY A 81 12.44 -10.90 4.93
CA GLY A 81 13.64 -11.11 4.10
C GLY A 81 13.34 -11.37 2.62
N HIS A 82 12.07 -11.62 2.27
CA HIS A 82 11.62 -11.95 0.91
C HIS A 82 10.63 -10.93 0.35
N GLN A 83 10.64 -9.69 0.88
CA GLN A 83 9.67 -8.66 0.49
C GLN A 83 9.73 -8.36 -1.02
N GLU A 84 10.92 -8.37 -1.62
CA GLU A 84 11.06 -8.21 -3.06
C GLU A 84 10.38 -9.33 -3.85
N ASP A 85 10.43 -10.58 -3.37
CA ASP A 85 9.75 -11.71 -4.01
C ASP A 85 8.23 -11.53 -3.94
N GLY A 86 7.71 -11.03 -2.81
CA GLY A 86 6.31 -10.65 -2.65
C GLY A 86 5.88 -9.56 -3.63
N VAL A 87 6.67 -8.48 -3.76
CA VAL A 87 6.45 -7.42 -4.75
C VAL A 87 6.46 -7.98 -6.17
N ARG A 88 7.47 -8.80 -6.54
CA ARG A 88 7.56 -9.42 -7.86
C ARG A 88 6.36 -10.32 -8.16
N ALA A 89 5.90 -11.10 -7.19
CA ALA A 89 4.71 -11.94 -7.32
C ALA A 89 3.44 -11.11 -7.53
N TRP A 90 3.29 -10.00 -6.82
CA TRP A 90 2.18 -9.08 -7.00
C TRP A 90 2.22 -8.39 -8.37
N LEU A 91 3.39 -7.94 -8.83
CA LEU A 91 3.56 -7.33 -10.15
C LEU A 91 3.19 -8.29 -11.29
N LYS A 92 3.54 -9.58 -11.19
CA LYS A 92 3.13 -10.61 -12.16
C LYS A 92 1.61 -10.75 -12.30
N LYS A 93 0.86 -10.49 -11.21
CA LYS A 93 -0.62 -10.52 -11.19
C LYS A 93 -1.25 -9.19 -11.59
N ASN A 94 -0.46 -8.12 -11.71
CA ASN A 94 -0.91 -6.77 -12.04
C ASN A 94 -0.15 -6.23 -13.26
N PRO A 95 -0.29 -6.85 -14.45
CA PRO A 95 0.43 -6.40 -15.65
C PRO A 95 0.09 -4.94 -16.00
N GLY A 96 1.09 -4.20 -16.48
CA GLY A 96 0.96 -2.79 -16.85
C GLY A 96 0.88 -1.81 -15.67
N ILE A 97 0.96 -2.27 -14.41
CA ILE A 97 0.96 -1.37 -13.26
C ILE A 97 2.25 -0.55 -13.18
N VAL A 98 3.39 -1.15 -13.55
CA VAL A 98 4.69 -0.46 -13.59
C VAL A 98 4.66 0.65 -14.63
N ASP A 99 4.07 0.40 -15.81
CA ASP A 99 3.97 1.40 -16.88
C ASP A 99 3.13 2.62 -16.46
N LYS A 100 2.18 2.43 -15.52
CA LYS A 100 1.40 3.52 -14.93
C LYS A 100 2.17 4.26 -13.83
N LEU A 101 2.89 3.55 -12.98
CA LEU A 101 3.55 4.13 -11.80
C LEU A 101 4.91 4.74 -12.11
N ALA A 102 5.68 4.14 -13.02
CA ALA A 102 7.02 4.54 -13.41
C ALA A 102 7.20 4.42 -14.93
N PRO A 103 6.42 5.17 -15.73
CA PRO A 103 6.54 5.15 -17.19
C PRO A 103 7.95 5.58 -17.60
N VAL A 104 8.62 4.73 -18.39
CA VAL A 104 9.89 5.06 -19.04
C VAL A 104 9.59 5.42 -20.49
N ALA A 105 9.87 6.65 -20.89
CA ALA A 105 9.74 7.05 -22.30
C ALA A 105 10.71 6.22 -23.17
N GLY A 106 10.19 5.54 -24.19
CA GLY A 106 10.99 4.81 -25.19
C GLY A 106 11.21 3.31 -24.96
N ALA A 107 10.44 2.65 -24.08
CA ALA A 107 10.48 1.19 -23.91
C ALA A 107 9.41 0.49 -24.77
N HIS A 108 9.49 0.64 -26.10
CA HIS A 108 8.84 -0.22 -27.10
C HIS A 108 9.75 -0.35 -28.31
#